data_AF-A0A7C3BUX9-F1
#
_entry.id   AF-A0A7C3BUX9-F1
#
_cell.length_a   1.000
_cell.length_b   1.000
_cell.length_c   1.000
_cell.angle_alpha   90.00
_cell.angle_beta   90.00
_cell.angle_gamma   90.00
#
_symmetry.space_group_name_H-M   'P 1'
#
loop_
_entity.id
_entity.type
_entity.pdbx_description
1 polymer ?
#
loop_
_entity_poly.entity_id
_entity_poly.type
_entity_poly.pdbx_seq_one_letter_code
_entity_poly.pdbx_strand_id
1 'polypeptide(L)'
;MTEPEIQIKWSPRVSREKILELYIKVASGNNDEELIDEVASAFYNRCSDLIRIAERRFACPECHEEFRHPHQPSTDLLCNKCGWHVDWKTFYSTIKGKQLLVNVDLTDVTRKFVNDLPECRTPQAKMILIDAIIHACHAWVQNGVTYYGRPLAVNFIEGNMNQVVAFLENLPNGPDTLPEMTEQLMDWRKKVLSLFTDSDVEMDKVRFMTESMSPELRAEITDLLKDKFHQKAVNRLREIDAYSEELKIHRGDIAAQVVRMMAKQMKEKSSQQHK
;
A
#
# COMPACT_ATOMS: atom_id res chain seq x y z
N MET A 1 30.49 18.17 32.90
CA MET A 1 29.07 18.13 32.53
C MET A 1 29.04 17.88 31.03
N THR A 2 28.75 16.65 30.61
CA THR A 2 28.56 16.34 29.19
C THR A 2 27.27 17.03 28.76
N GLU A 3 27.35 17.94 27.79
CA GLU A 3 26.17 18.49 27.12
C GLU A 3 25.27 17.34 26.64
N PRO A 4 23.95 17.45 26.80
CA PRO A 4 23.05 16.42 26.31
C PRO A 4 23.24 16.29 24.79
N GLU A 5 23.70 15.13 24.35
CA GLU A 5 23.84 14.83 22.93
C GLU A 5 22.44 14.80 22.32
N ILE A 6 22.08 15.87 21.59
CA ILE A 6 20.74 16.00 21.02
C ILE A 6 20.55 14.96 19.92
N GLN A 7 19.90 13.88 20.29
CA GLN A 7 19.69 12.73 19.43
C GLN A 7 18.43 12.91 18.59
N ILE A 8 18.57 12.85 17.28
CA ILE A 8 17.44 12.78 16.34
C ILE A 8 16.66 11.49 16.64
N LYS A 9 15.43 11.65 17.13
CA LYS A 9 14.52 10.55 17.45
C LYS A 9 13.55 10.33 16.30
N TRP A 10 13.32 9.05 16.01
CA TRP A 10 12.35 8.60 15.02
C TRP A 10 11.35 7.69 15.71
N SER A 11 10.11 7.71 15.24
CA SER A 11 9.00 6.95 15.79
C SER A 11 9.30 5.44 15.68
N PRO A 12 9.10 4.66 16.75
CA PRO A 12 9.31 3.21 16.69
C PRO A 12 8.28 2.55 15.78
N ARG A 13 8.53 1.29 15.44
CA ARG A 13 7.54 0.42 14.80
C ARG A 13 6.59 -0.10 15.89
N VAL A 14 5.37 -0.46 15.50
CA VAL A 14 4.40 -1.07 16.40
C VAL A 14 4.71 -2.56 16.54
N SER A 15 4.67 -3.09 17.75
CA SER A 15 4.90 -4.52 17.99
C SER A 15 3.76 -5.36 17.40
N ARG A 16 4.08 -6.59 17.01
CA ARG A 16 3.10 -7.52 16.44
C ARG A 16 2.06 -7.94 17.48
N GLU A 17 2.52 -8.10 18.71
CA GLU A 17 1.72 -8.47 19.88
C GLU A 17 0.64 -7.39 20.14
N LYS A 18 1.01 -6.10 20.03
CA LYS A 18 0.07 -4.99 20.21
C LYS A 18 -0.98 -4.93 19.11
N ILE A 19 -0.59 -5.16 17.86
CA ILE A 19 -1.54 -5.25 16.73
C ILE A 19 -2.47 -6.46 16.91
N LEU A 20 -1.94 -7.61 17.35
CA LEU A 20 -2.76 -8.79 17.60
C LEU A 20 -3.78 -8.54 18.72
N GLU A 21 -3.35 -7.97 19.84
CA GLU A 21 -4.20 -7.61 20.97
C GLU A 21 -5.34 -6.68 20.53
N LEU A 22 -5.01 -5.66 19.73
CA LEU A 22 -5.99 -4.72 19.16
C LEU A 22 -7.09 -5.45 18.38
N TYR A 23 -6.70 -6.33 17.45
CA TYR A 23 -7.65 -7.05 16.61
C TYR A 23 -8.49 -8.05 17.42
N ILE A 24 -7.89 -8.73 18.40
CA ILE A 24 -8.60 -9.63 19.32
C ILE A 24 -9.68 -8.88 20.11
N LYS A 25 -9.31 -7.74 20.73
CA LYS A 25 -10.24 -6.93 21.51
C LYS A 25 -11.41 -6.45 20.66
N VAL A 26 -11.14 -5.88 19.49
CA VAL A 26 -12.18 -5.39 18.58
C VAL A 26 -13.10 -6.52 18.09
N ALA A 27 -12.54 -7.68 17.73
CA ALA A 27 -13.35 -8.84 17.30
C ALA A 27 -14.27 -9.36 18.40
N SER A 28 -13.81 -9.35 19.66
CA SER A 28 -14.61 -9.70 20.83
C SER A 28 -15.68 -8.66 21.22
N GLY A 29 -15.84 -7.58 20.45
CA GLY A 29 -16.76 -6.49 20.75
C GLY A 29 -16.24 -5.49 21.79
N ASN A 30 -14.99 -5.65 22.25
CA ASN A 30 -14.34 -4.73 23.17
C ASN A 30 -13.61 -3.63 22.39
N ASN A 31 -14.20 -2.44 22.31
CA ASN A 31 -13.59 -1.26 21.69
C ASN A 31 -12.68 -0.56 22.70
N ASP A 32 -11.51 -1.13 22.96
CA ASP A 32 -10.47 -0.52 23.80
C ASP A 32 -9.93 0.76 23.12
N GLU A 33 -10.54 1.90 23.45
CA GLU A 33 -10.25 3.19 22.83
C GLU A 33 -8.80 3.63 23.06
N GLU A 34 -8.23 3.32 24.22
CA GLU A 34 -6.85 3.66 24.56
C GLU A 34 -5.87 2.90 23.67
N LEU A 35 -6.08 1.59 23.51
CA LEU A 35 -5.25 0.77 22.63
C LEU A 35 -5.39 1.18 21.15
N ILE A 36 -6.61 1.50 20.71
CA ILE A 36 -6.88 2.00 19.36
C ILE A 36 -6.12 3.31 19.13
N ASP A 37 -6.19 4.24 20.08
CA ASP A 37 -5.55 5.54 19.99
C ASP A 37 -4.03 5.44 20.04
N GLU A 38 -3.50 4.53 20.85
CA GLU A 38 -2.07 4.26 20.92
C GLU A 38 -1.55 3.74 19.57
N VAL A 39 -2.19 2.71 19.00
CA VAL A 39 -1.78 2.13 17.72
C VAL A 39 -1.95 3.13 16.58
N ALA A 40 -3.07 3.86 16.55
CA ALA A 40 -3.31 4.91 15.56
C ALA A 40 -2.23 5.99 15.61
N SER A 41 -1.91 6.47 16.81
CA SER A 41 -0.88 7.50 17.02
C SER A 41 0.51 6.99 16.62
N ALA A 42 0.84 5.74 16.94
CA ALA A 42 2.11 5.15 16.54
C ALA A 42 2.23 5.05 15.01
N PHE A 43 1.18 4.59 14.31
CA PHE A 43 1.15 4.57 12.85
C PHE A 43 1.17 5.97 12.24
N TYR A 44 0.49 6.95 12.84
CA TYR A 44 0.49 8.33 12.39
C TYR A 44 1.90 8.94 12.44
N ASN A 45 2.55 8.82 13.59
CA ASN A 45 3.90 9.34 13.80
C ASN A 45 4.88 8.66 12.83
N ARG A 46 4.69 7.37 12.60
CA ARG A 46 5.50 6.62 11.65
C ARG A 46 5.28 7.03 10.19
N CYS A 47 4.03 7.21 9.76
CA CYS A 47 3.72 7.75 8.43
C CYS A 47 4.32 9.14 8.25
N SER A 48 4.20 9.99 9.27
CA SER A 48 4.75 11.35 9.26
C SER A 48 6.26 11.35 9.09
N ASP A 49 6.98 10.47 9.78
CA ASP A 49 8.44 10.33 9.63
C ASP A 49 8.83 9.86 8.22
N LEU A 50 8.10 8.89 7.66
CA LEU A 50 8.36 8.40 6.30
C LEU A 50 8.12 9.50 5.26
N ILE A 51 7.02 10.25 5.37
CA ILE A 51 6.69 11.40 4.51
C ILE A 51 7.76 12.48 4.62
N ARG A 52 8.16 12.84 5.84
CA ARG A 52 9.23 13.80 6.10
C ARG A 52 10.53 13.42 5.39
N ILE A 53 10.96 12.17 5.50
CA ILE A 53 12.20 11.68 4.86
C ILE A 53 12.08 11.70 3.34
N ALA A 54 10.97 11.22 2.78
CA ALA A 54 10.77 11.20 1.33
C ALA A 54 10.70 12.60 0.72
N GLU A 55 10.05 13.54 1.41
CA GLU A 55 9.92 14.94 0.99
C GLU A 55 11.13 15.79 1.39
N ARG A 56 12.13 15.19 2.05
CA ARG A 56 13.32 15.88 2.60
C ARG A 56 12.95 17.05 3.51
N ARG A 57 11.86 16.92 4.25
CA ARG A 57 11.42 17.85 5.30
C ARG A 57 11.93 17.34 6.63
N PHE A 58 12.78 18.10 7.28
CA PHE A 58 13.37 17.73 8.56
C PHE A 58 13.02 18.76 9.62
N ALA A 59 12.74 18.30 10.83
CA ALA A 59 12.52 19.16 11.98
C ALA A 59 13.83 19.31 12.75
N CYS A 60 14.20 20.56 13.06
CA CYS A 60 15.32 20.83 13.94
C CYS A 60 15.05 20.23 15.33
N PRO A 61 15.97 19.45 15.91
CA PRO A 61 15.71 18.82 17.21
C PRO A 61 15.75 19.83 18.38
N GLU A 62 16.40 20.99 18.19
CA GLU A 62 16.43 22.09 19.19
C GLU A 62 15.15 22.93 19.21
N CYS A 63 14.78 23.50 18.06
CA CYS A 63 13.75 24.55 17.99
C CYS A 63 12.50 24.12 17.21
N HIS A 64 12.48 22.85 16.76
CA HIS A 64 11.39 22.22 16.01
C HIS A 64 11.00 22.89 14.70
N GLU A 65 11.82 23.82 14.21
CA GLU A 65 11.63 24.44 12.90
C GLU A 65 11.75 23.38 11.80
N GLU A 66 10.73 23.29 10.95
CA GLU A 66 10.78 22.43 9.77
C GLU A 66 11.51 23.13 8.63
N PHE A 67 12.44 22.45 7.99
CA PHE A 67 13.17 22.95 6.83
C PHE A 67 13.32 21.87 5.77
N ARG A 68 13.44 22.31 4.51
CA ARG A 68 13.66 21.42 3.35
C ARG A 68 15.14 21.31 3.06
N HIS A 69 15.63 20.09 2.91
CA HIS A 69 16.99 19.83 2.46
C HIS A 69 17.04 19.73 0.93
N PRO A 70 17.95 20.47 0.26
CA PRO A 70 18.03 20.50 -1.20
C PRO A 70 18.43 19.15 -1.81
N HIS A 71 18.17 18.95 -3.11
CA HIS A 71 18.51 17.72 -3.83
C HIS A 71 20.01 17.45 -4.03
N GLN A 72 20.89 18.09 -3.24
CA GLN A 72 22.34 18.01 -3.39
C GLN A 72 22.94 16.97 -2.42
N PRO A 73 23.57 15.89 -2.93
CA PRO A 73 24.14 14.84 -2.13
C PRO A 73 25.49 15.28 -1.54
N SER A 74 25.48 16.15 -0.52
CA SER A 74 26.63 16.41 0.37
C SER A 74 26.38 17.60 1.33
N THR A 75 25.29 18.33 1.19
CA THR A 75 25.07 19.51 2.05
C THR A 75 24.69 19.05 3.45
N ASP A 76 25.35 19.61 4.45
CA ASP A 76 24.99 19.42 5.85
C ASP A 76 23.56 19.94 6.11
N LEU A 77 22.94 19.43 7.16
CA LEU A 77 21.66 19.96 7.63
C LEU A 77 21.97 21.12 8.57
N LEU A 78 21.54 22.32 8.18
CA LEU A 78 21.69 23.53 8.97
C LEU A 78 20.31 24.13 9.25
N CYS A 79 20.02 24.37 10.52
CA CYS A 79 18.84 25.11 10.94
C CYS A 79 19.12 26.62 10.92
N ASN A 80 18.44 27.36 10.05
CA ASN A 80 18.60 28.82 9.93
C ASN A 80 18.09 29.61 11.15
N LYS A 81 17.33 28.97 12.06
CA LYS A 81 16.72 29.63 13.22
C LYS A 81 17.61 29.60 14.46
N CYS A 82 18.17 28.44 14.80
CA CYS A 82 18.95 28.25 16.01
C CYS A 82 20.41 27.86 15.75
N GLY A 83 20.81 27.69 14.49
CA GLY A 83 22.17 27.33 14.10
C GLY A 83 22.52 25.86 14.32
N TRP A 84 21.57 25.01 14.73
CA TRP A 84 21.81 23.57 14.84
C TRP A 84 22.30 23.00 13.51
N HIS A 85 23.33 22.17 13.58
CA HIS A 85 24.01 21.62 12.42
C HIS A 85 24.33 20.15 12.65
N VAL A 86 24.20 19.35 11.58
CA VAL A 86 24.70 17.98 11.54
C VAL A 86 25.14 17.64 10.13
N ASP A 87 26.26 16.93 10.00
CA ASP A 87 26.69 16.44 8.69
C ASP A 87 25.76 15.34 8.17
N TRP A 88 25.67 15.23 6.83
CA TRP A 88 24.75 14.29 6.20
C TRP A 88 25.01 12.82 6.59
N LYS A 89 26.27 12.43 6.82
CA LYS A 89 26.62 11.05 7.17
C LYS A 89 26.14 10.71 8.58
N THR A 90 26.33 11.62 9.53
CA THR A 90 25.81 11.50 10.89
C THR A 90 24.29 11.47 10.88
N PHE A 91 23.64 12.37 10.14
CA PHE A 91 22.19 12.34 9.98
C PHE A 91 21.68 11.02 9.39
N TYR A 92 22.26 10.56 8.29
CA TYR A 92 21.87 9.33 7.62
C TYR A 92 22.04 8.10 8.53
N SER A 93 23.05 8.10 9.41
CA SER A 93 23.22 7.05 10.41
C SER A 93 22.04 6.93 11.37
N THR A 94 21.32 8.04 11.63
CA THR A 94 20.13 8.03 12.49
C THR A 94 18.93 7.37 11.82
N ILE A 95 18.89 7.29 10.48
CA ILE A 95 17.84 6.68 9.66
C ILE A 95 18.19 5.22 9.33
N LYS A 96 19.46 4.97 9.05
CA LYS A 96 19.97 3.66 8.63
C LYS A 96 19.57 2.57 9.62
N GLY A 97 19.05 1.46 9.08
CA GLY A 97 18.61 0.31 9.88
C GLY A 97 17.24 0.48 10.54
N LYS A 98 16.69 1.70 10.63
CA LYS A 98 15.39 1.97 11.26
C LYS A 98 14.18 1.72 10.37
N GLN A 99 14.34 1.15 9.17
CA GLN A 99 13.23 0.90 8.24
C GLN A 99 12.48 2.20 7.85
N LEU A 100 13.22 3.29 7.69
CA LEU A 100 12.70 4.62 7.35
C LEU A 100 13.09 5.09 5.95
N LEU A 101 13.91 4.30 5.25
CA LEU A 101 14.24 4.52 3.85
C LEU A 101 13.19 3.80 3.01
N VAL A 102 12.42 4.57 2.25
CA VAL A 102 11.44 4.06 1.29
C VAL A 102 11.96 4.40 -0.10
N ASN A 103 12.29 3.39 -0.89
CA ASN A 103 12.63 3.54 -2.32
C ASN A 103 11.36 3.51 -3.20
N VAL A 104 10.19 3.49 -2.56
CA VAL A 104 8.88 3.36 -3.18
C VAL A 104 8.17 4.68 -2.99
N ASP A 105 7.42 5.07 -4.02
CA ASP A 105 6.44 6.15 -3.90
C ASP A 105 5.61 5.90 -2.64
N LEU A 106 5.67 6.84 -1.69
CA LEU A 106 4.90 6.70 -0.45
C LEU A 106 3.46 6.58 -0.87
N THR A 107 2.91 5.39 -0.67
CA THR A 107 1.59 5.03 -1.15
C THR A 107 0.58 6.06 -0.66
N ASP A 108 -0.42 6.36 -1.48
CA ASP A 108 -1.50 7.30 -1.15
C ASP A 108 -2.14 6.99 0.21
N VAL A 109 -2.11 5.72 0.66
CA VAL A 109 -2.59 5.31 1.98
C VAL A 109 -1.83 5.97 3.14
N THR A 110 -0.51 6.20 3.04
CA THR A 110 0.27 6.84 4.12
C THR A 110 -0.09 8.32 4.25
N ARG A 111 -0.24 9.01 3.11
CA ARG A 111 -0.70 10.41 3.07
C ARG A 111 -2.13 10.52 3.56
N LYS A 112 -3.02 9.64 3.07
CA LYS A 112 -4.42 9.59 3.47
C LYS A 112 -4.56 9.35 4.98
N PHE A 113 -3.81 8.41 5.55
CA PHE A 113 -3.85 8.14 6.99
C PHE A 113 -3.48 9.37 7.83
N VAL A 114 -2.40 10.07 7.46
CA VAL A 114 -1.98 11.30 8.17
C VAL A 114 -3.01 12.41 8.03
N ASN A 115 -3.66 12.55 6.87
CA ASN A 115 -4.67 13.57 6.66
C ASN A 115 -5.99 13.26 7.39
N ASP A 116 -6.40 11.99 7.42
CA ASP A 116 -7.73 11.60 7.87
C ASP A 116 -7.81 11.27 9.36
N LEU A 117 -6.71 10.82 9.99
CA LEU A 117 -6.73 10.42 11.39
C LEU A 117 -7.15 11.55 12.35
N PRO A 118 -6.69 12.81 12.21
CA PRO A 118 -7.11 13.92 13.08
C PRO A 118 -8.62 14.19 13.06
N GLU A 119 -9.28 13.84 11.95
CA GLU A 119 -10.72 14.00 11.78
C GLU A 119 -11.53 12.81 12.33
N CYS A 120 -10.87 11.67 12.61
CA CYS A 120 -11.53 10.49 13.16
C CYS A 120 -11.87 10.66 14.64
N ARG A 121 -13.16 10.84 14.93
CA ARG A 121 -13.67 11.00 16.31
C ARG A 121 -14.10 9.72 16.99
N THR A 122 -14.29 8.64 16.24
CA THR A 122 -14.77 7.37 16.79
C THR A 122 -13.70 6.28 16.74
N PRO A 123 -13.68 5.36 17.71
CA PRO A 123 -12.77 4.22 17.69
C PRO A 123 -12.89 3.39 16.40
N GLN A 124 -14.11 3.25 15.87
CA GLN A 124 -14.36 2.50 14.64
C GLN A 124 -13.74 3.18 13.41
N ALA A 125 -13.81 4.52 13.31
CA ALA A 125 -13.18 5.25 12.21
C ALA A 125 -11.65 5.15 12.26
N LYS A 126 -11.05 5.20 13.46
CA LYS A 126 -9.61 4.98 13.64
C LYS A 126 -9.20 3.55 13.28
N MET A 127 -9.96 2.56 13.72
CA MET A 127 -9.73 1.15 13.39
C MET A 127 -9.81 0.88 11.89
N ILE A 128 -10.76 1.53 11.20
CA ILE A 128 -10.86 1.57 9.75
C ILE A 128 -9.49 2.03 9.19
N LEU A 129 -9.00 3.22 9.54
CA LEU A 129 -7.71 3.70 9.03
C LEU A 129 -6.52 2.76 9.36
N ILE A 130 -6.47 2.21 10.58
CA ILE A 130 -5.44 1.25 11.00
C ILE A 130 -5.44 0.03 10.07
N ASP A 131 -6.61 -0.53 9.84
CA ASP A 131 -6.79 -1.73 9.03
C ASP A 131 -6.42 -1.49 7.57
N ALA A 132 -6.68 -0.30 7.03
CA ALA A 132 -6.26 0.05 5.67
C ALA A 132 -4.74 0.14 5.51
N ILE A 133 -4.02 0.69 6.48
CA ILE A 133 -2.55 0.65 6.47
C ILE A 133 -2.07 -0.80 6.48
N ILE A 134 -2.63 -1.63 7.36
CA ILE A 134 -2.25 -3.04 7.50
C ILE A 134 -2.54 -3.82 6.22
N HIS A 135 -3.69 -3.59 5.58
CA HIS A 135 -4.04 -4.22 4.31
C HIS A 135 -3.22 -3.71 3.13
N ALA A 136 -2.95 -2.41 3.05
CA ALA A 136 -2.03 -1.88 2.05
C ALA A 136 -0.62 -2.44 2.23
N CYS A 137 -0.21 -2.74 3.46
CA CYS A 137 1.03 -3.46 3.74
C CYS A 137 0.98 -4.94 3.31
N HIS A 138 -0.19 -5.57 3.41
CA HIS A 138 -0.43 -6.98 3.07
C HIS A 138 -0.59 -7.22 1.56
N ALA A 139 -1.20 -6.30 0.80
CA ALA A 139 -1.40 -6.44 -0.66
C ALA A 139 -0.10 -6.64 -1.46
N TRP A 140 1.04 -6.30 -0.85
CA TRP A 140 2.38 -6.45 -1.44
C TRP A 140 2.95 -7.86 -1.26
N VAL A 141 2.25 -8.71 -0.50
CA VAL A 141 2.62 -10.09 -0.19
C VAL A 141 1.40 -10.99 -0.28
N GLN A 142 1.35 -11.84 -1.31
CA GLN A 142 0.25 -12.80 -1.46
C GLN A 142 0.82 -14.17 -1.80
N ASN A 143 0.37 -15.21 -1.09
CA ASN A 143 0.78 -16.60 -1.29
C ASN A 143 2.30 -16.81 -1.12
N GLY A 144 2.92 -16.15 -0.12
CA GLY A 144 4.37 -16.23 0.09
C GLY A 144 5.24 -15.53 -0.97
N VAL A 145 4.63 -14.83 -1.94
CA VAL A 145 5.34 -14.07 -2.97
C VAL A 145 5.19 -12.58 -2.72
N THR A 146 6.31 -11.87 -2.64
CA THR A 146 6.35 -10.41 -2.59
C THR A 146 6.30 -9.86 -4.03
N TYR A 147 5.26 -9.09 -4.38
CA TYR A 147 5.11 -8.55 -5.74
C TYR A 147 6.07 -7.40 -6.03
N TYR A 148 6.64 -6.81 -4.98
CA TYR A 148 7.70 -5.82 -5.04
C TYR A 148 8.70 -6.11 -3.93
N GLY A 149 10.00 -5.90 -4.20
CA GLY A 149 11.12 -6.47 -3.43
C GLY A 149 11.16 -6.24 -1.91
N ARG A 150 10.30 -5.40 -1.33
CA ARG A 150 10.14 -5.24 0.13
C ARG A 150 8.72 -4.79 0.48
N PRO A 151 8.00 -5.47 1.39
CA PRO A 151 6.67 -5.04 1.81
C PRO A 151 6.74 -3.78 2.68
N LEU A 152 5.84 -2.84 2.45
CA LEU A 152 5.70 -1.62 3.25
C LEU A 152 5.49 -1.91 4.75
N ALA A 153 4.94 -3.09 5.06
CA ALA A 153 4.72 -3.60 6.41
C ALA A 153 5.94 -3.48 7.33
N VAL A 154 7.15 -3.75 6.83
CA VAL A 154 8.38 -3.75 7.65
C VAL A 154 8.77 -2.35 8.12
N ASN A 155 8.23 -1.30 7.49
CA ASN A 155 8.39 0.08 7.91
C ASN A 155 7.53 0.41 9.12
N PHE A 156 6.42 -0.32 9.35
CA PHE A 156 5.43 -0.03 10.39
C PHE A 156 5.43 -1.03 11.54
N ILE A 157 5.71 -2.31 11.25
CA ILE A 157 5.53 -3.42 12.17
C ILE A 157 6.91 -4.00 12.55
N GLU A 158 7.08 -4.31 13.84
CA GLU A 158 8.30 -4.94 14.34
C GLU A 158 8.52 -6.35 13.77
N GLY A 159 9.80 -6.70 13.60
CA GLY A 159 10.23 -7.97 13.00
C GLY A 159 11.01 -7.79 11.70
N ASN A 160 11.52 -8.90 11.18
CA ASN A 160 12.05 -8.99 9.83
C ASN A 160 10.93 -9.26 8.81
N MET A 161 11.25 -9.21 7.53
CA MET A 161 10.26 -9.40 6.45
C MET A 161 9.45 -10.70 6.63
N ASN A 162 10.11 -11.84 6.83
CA ASN A 162 9.43 -13.13 6.96
C ASN A 162 8.50 -13.17 8.18
N GLN A 163 8.95 -12.59 9.30
CA GLN A 163 8.16 -12.50 10.53
C GLN A 163 6.92 -11.63 10.36
N VAL A 164 7.04 -10.50 9.64
CA VAL A 164 5.92 -9.59 9.40
C VAL A 164 4.95 -10.19 8.40
N VAL A 165 5.43 -10.85 7.34
CA VAL A 165 4.60 -11.56 6.36
C VAL A 165 3.79 -12.67 7.03
N ALA A 166 4.47 -13.58 7.72
CA ALA A 166 3.80 -14.67 8.43
C ALA A 166 2.79 -14.13 9.46
N PHE A 167 3.12 -13.03 10.13
CA PHE A 167 2.18 -12.37 11.03
C PHE A 167 0.95 -11.85 10.30
N LEU A 168 1.09 -11.16 9.16
CA LEU A 168 -0.05 -10.60 8.42
C LEU A 168 -0.94 -11.69 7.81
N GLU A 169 -0.36 -12.76 7.27
CA GLU A 169 -1.08 -13.92 6.74
C GLU A 169 -1.89 -14.65 7.83
N ASN A 170 -1.36 -14.69 9.06
CA ASN A 170 -2.00 -15.32 10.21
C ASN A 170 -2.69 -14.34 11.16
N LEU A 171 -2.71 -13.04 10.85
CA LEU A 171 -3.42 -12.05 11.67
C LEU A 171 -4.91 -12.37 11.81
N PRO A 172 -5.63 -12.98 10.83
CA PRO A 172 -6.99 -13.43 11.06
C PRO A 172 -7.10 -14.76 11.83
N ASN A 173 -5.99 -15.48 12.03
CA ASN A 173 -5.92 -16.82 12.60
C ASN A 173 -4.81 -16.91 13.67
N GLY A 174 -4.66 -15.89 14.53
CA GLY A 174 -3.59 -15.82 15.54
C GLY A 174 -3.28 -17.17 16.24
N PRO A 175 -2.06 -17.38 16.73
CA PRO A 175 -1.58 -18.71 17.13
C PRO A 175 -2.45 -19.41 18.21
N ASP A 176 -3.22 -18.64 18.98
CA ASP A 176 -4.16 -19.14 20.00
C ASP A 176 -5.62 -18.67 19.78
N THR A 177 -5.99 -18.16 18.60
CA THR A 177 -7.40 -17.76 18.36
C THR A 177 -8.29 -19.00 18.26
N LEU A 178 -9.30 -19.04 19.14
CA LEU A 178 -10.41 -19.99 19.05
C LEU A 178 -11.09 -19.86 17.67
N PRO A 179 -11.59 -20.96 17.07
CA PRO A 179 -12.23 -20.92 15.75
C PRO A 179 -13.35 -19.85 15.62
N GLU A 180 -14.07 -19.59 16.70
CA GLU A 180 -15.14 -18.59 16.78
C GLU A 180 -14.59 -17.15 16.71
N MET A 181 -13.41 -16.89 17.27
CA MET A 181 -12.73 -15.60 17.14
C MET A 181 -12.19 -15.39 15.73
N THR A 182 -11.75 -16.47 15.07
CA THR A 182 -11.35 -16.44 13.65
C THR A 182 -12.50 -16.04 12.74
N GLU A 183 -13.71 -16.57 12.95
CA GLU A 183 -14.89 -16.21 12.15
C GLU A 183 -15.30 -14.75 12.36
N GLN A 184 -15.36 -14.29 13.62
CA GLN A 184 -15.67 -12.89 13.94
C GLN A 184 -14.64 -11.90 13.38
N LEU A 185 -13.35 -12.27 13.43
CA LEU A 185 -12.25 -11.48 12.89
C LEU A 185 -12.29 -11.41 11.36
N MET A 186 -12.61 -12.52 10.70
CA MET A 186 -12.83 -12.57 9.25
C MET A 186 -14.05 -11.74 8.83
N ASP A 187 -15.15 -11.80 9.58
CA ASP A 187 -16.36 -11.02 9.28
C ASP A 187 -16.19 -9.53 9.53
N TRP A 188 -15.50 -9.15 10.60
CA TRP A 188 -15.11 -7.77 10.84
C TRP A 188 -14.21 -7.25 9.71
N ARG A 189 -13.23 -8.03 9.26
CA ARG A 189 -12.37 -7.67 8.12
C ARG A 189 -13.14 -7.50 6.82
N LYS A 190 -14.07 -8.41 6.49
CA LYS A 190 -14.95 -8.23 5.31
C LYS A 190 -15.69 -6.90 5.39
N LYS A 191 -16.23 -6.57 6.57
CA LYS A 191 -16.95 -5.32 6.81
C LYS A 191 -16.03 -4.10 6.67
N VAL A 192 -14.83 -4.12 7.24
CA VAL A 192 -13.88 -3.00 7.14
C VAL A 192 -13.32 -2.84 5.73
N LEU A 193 -12.94 -3.94 5.06
CA LEU A 193 -12.47 -3.91 3.67
C LEU A 193 -13.53 -3.34 2.73
N SER A 194 -14.80 -3.67 2.93
CA SER A 194 -15.90 -3.08 2.15
C SER A 194 -16.05 -1.56 2.33
N LEU A 195 -15.48 -0.99 3.40
CA LEU A 195 -15.46 0.45 3.66
C LEU A 195 -14.22 1.14 3.05
N PHE A 196 -13.20 0.39 2.61
CA PHE A 196 -11.93 0.91 2.06
C PHE A 196 -11.73 0.70 0.58
N THR A 197 -12.46 -0.22 -0.02
CA THR A 197 -12.25 -0.54 -1.42
C THR A 197 -12.90 0.51 -2.32
N ASP A 198 -12.09 1.49 -2.73
CA ASP A 198 -12.18 2.11 -4.06
C ASP A 198 -12.02 1.05 -5.20
N SER A 199 -11.96 -0.25 -4.89
CA SER A 199 -12.15 -1.32 -5.87
C SER A 199 -13.51 -1.21 -6.55
N ASP A 200 -14.52 -0.59 -5.94
CA ASP A 200 -15.76 -0.30 -6.65
C ASP A 200 -15.53 0.76 -7.74
N VAL A 201 -14.63 1.73 -7.55
CA VAL A 201 -14.29 2.74 -8.59
C VAL A 201 -13.44 2.15 -9.72
N GLU A 202 -12.46 1.28 -9.41
CA GLU A 202 -11.66 0.57 -10.43
C GLU A 202 -12.48 -0.53 -11.13
N MET A 203 -13.31 -1.28 -10.41
CA MET A 203 -14.22 -2.28 -11.00
C MET A 203 -15.35 -1.62 -11.78
N ASP A 204 -15.83 -0.44 -11.38
CA ASP A 204 -16.78 0.37 -12.15
C ASP A 204 -16.15 0.86 -13.45
N LYS A 205 -14.86 1.27 -13.43
CA LYS A 205 -14.10 1.60 -14.65
C LYS A 205 -13.91 0.38 -15.55
N VAL A 206 -13.52 -0.78 -14.99
CA VAL A 206 -13.37 -2.03 -15.75
C VAL A 206 -14.71 -2.51 -16.31
N ARG A 207 -15.81 -2.39 -15.56
CA ARG A 207 -17.17 -2.73 -15.99
C ARG A 207 -17.65 -1.78 -17.09
N PHE A 208 -17.45 -0.48 -16.94
CA PHE A 208 -17.77 0.53 -17.95
C PHE A 208 -16.98 0.32 -19.25
N MET A 209 -15.69 0.02 -19.17
CA MET A 209 -14.86 -0.29 -20.33
C MET A 209 -15.33 -1.58 -21.03
N THR A 210 -15.61 -2.64 -20.28
CA THR A 210 -16.05 -3.93 -20.84
C THR A 210 -17.45 -3.90 -21.46
N GLU A 211 -18.36 -3.02 -20.99
CA GLU A 211 -19.69 -2.80 -21.58
C GLU A 211 -19.65 -2.19 -22.99
N SER A 212 -18.57 -1.47 -23.32
CA SER A 212 -18.33 -0.91 -24.66
C SER A 212 -17.58 -1.85 -25.62
N MET A 213 -17.12 -3.01 -25.13
CA MET A 213 -16.37 -4.00 -25.90
C MET A 213 -17.28 -5.04 -26.58
N SER A 214 -16.74 -5.75 -27.57
CA SER A 214 -17.46 -6.85 -28.23
C SER A 214 -17.76 -8.00 -27.25
N PRO A 215 -18.82 -8.79 -27.49
CA PRO A 215 -19.24 -9.88 -26.60
C PRO A 215 -18.13 -10.90 -26.31
N GLU A 216 -17.28 -11.18 -27.28
CA GLU A 216 -16.21 -12.17 -27.18
C GLU A 216 -15.07 -11.68 -26.28
N LEU A 217 -14.68 -10.41 -26.43
CA LEU A 217 -13.63 -9.80 -25.60
C LEU A 217 -14.10 -9.57 -24.17
N ARG A 218 -15.39 -9.22 -24.00
CA ARG A 218 -16.04 -9.15 -22.69
C ARG A 218 -16.02 -10.50 -21.99
N ALA A 219 -16.30 -11.59 -22.71
CA ALA A 219 -16.24 -12.94 -22.16
C ALA A 219 -14.81 -13.33 -21.75
N GLU A 220 -13.80 -13.03 -22.57
CA GLU A 220 -12.38 -13.26 -22.25
C GLU A 220 -11.94 -12.52 -20.98
N ILE A 221 -12.22 -11.22 -20.87
CA ILE A 221 -11.89 -10.42 -19.68
C ILE A 221 -12.64 -10.93 -18.45
N THR A 222 -13.92 -11.30 -18.61
CA THR A 222 -14.73 -11.83 -17.51
C THR A 222 -14.20 -13.17 -16.99
N ASP A 223 -13.72 -14.04 -17.87
CA ASP A 223 -13.07 -15.30 -17.49
C ASP A 223 -11.74 -15.05 -16.76
N LEU A 224 -10.93 -14.12 -17.26
CA LEU A 224 -9.67 -13.71 -16.60
C LEU A 224 -9.89 -13.14 -15.19
N LEU A 225 -11.00 -12.43 -14.96
CA LEU A 225 -11.36 -11.89 -13.66
C LEU A 225 -11.89 -12.97 -12.69
N LYS A 226 -12.63 -13.97 -13.19
CA LYS A 226 -13.14 -15.10 -12.39
C LYS A 226 -12.01 -15.98 -11.84
N ASP A 227 -10.94 -16.17 -12.61
CA ASP A 227 -9.82 -17.05 -12.25
C ASP A 227 -8.75 -16.37 -11.35
N LYS A 228 -9.10 -15.26 -10.68
CA LYS A 228 -8.22 -14.44 -9.83
C LYS A 228 -6.98 -13.88 -10.56
N PHE A 229 -6.94 -13.88 -11.89
CA PHE A 229 -5.86 -13.25 -12.67
C PHE A 229 -6.08 -11.75 -12.88
N HIS A 230 -6.36 -11.02 -11.80
CA HIS A 230 -6.64 -9.57 -11.83
C HIS A 230 -5.55 -8.79 -12.56
N GLN A 231 -4.28 -9.11 -12.30
CA GLN A 231 -3.17 -8.44 -12.98
C GLN A 231 -3.09 -8.77 -14.47
N LYS A 232 -3.52 -9.96 -14.89
CA LYS A 232 -3.55 -10.38 -16.30
C LYS A 232 -4.70 -9.70 -17.05
N ALA A 233 -5.86 -9.57 -16.41
CA ALA A 233 -6.98 -8.77 -16.92
C ALA A 233 -6.60 -7.29 -17.06
N VAL A 234 -5.97 -6.71 -16.03
CA VAL A 234 -5.48 -5.31 -16.05
C VAL A 234 -4.41 -5.10 -17.12
N ASN A 235 -3.46 -6.02 -17.28
CA ASN A 235 -2.45 -5.93 -18.34
C ASN A 235 -3.08 -6.09 -19.73
N ARG A 236 -4.07 -6.98 -19.88
CA ARG A 236 -4.80 -7.16 -21.13
C ARG A 236 -5.59 -5.91 -21.52
N LEU A 237 -6.24 -5.25 -20.57
CA LEU A 237 -6.92 -3.97 -20.78
C LEU A 237 -5.94 -2.86 -21.20
N ARG A 238 -4.77 -2.81 -20.56
CA ARG A 238 -3.70 -1.87 -20.94
C ARG A 238 -3.13 -2.14 -22.32
N GLU A 239 -3.00 -3.40 -22.73
CA GLU A 239 -2.63 -3.77 -24.10
C GLU A 239 -3.69 -3.31 -25.10
N ILE A 240 -4.97 -3.55 -24.81
CA ILE A 240 -6.09 -3.12 -25.66
C ILE A 240 -6.12 -1.59 -25.82
N ASP A 241 -5.88 -0.84 -24.74
CA ASP A 241 -5.80 0.62 -24.77
C ASP A 241 -4.54 1.13 -25.50
N ALA A 242 -3.39 0.48 -25.30
CA ALA A 242 -2.15 0.82 -26.01
C ALA A 242 -2.27 0.56 -27.52
N TYR A 243 -2.89 -0.56 -27.91
CA TYR A 243 -3.20 -0.86 -29.31
C TYR A 243 -4.24 0.12 -29.89
N SER A 244 -5.22 0.54 -29.09
CA SER A 244 -6.22 1.55 -29.47
C SER A 244 -5.60 2.93 -29.70
N GLU A 245 -4.60 3.32 -28.89
CA GLU A 245 -3.84 4.56 -29.07
C GLU A 245 -2.84 4.49 -30.24
N GLU A 246 -2.14 3.38 -30.47
CA GLU A 246 -1.31 3.19 -31.67
C GLU A 246 -2.16 3.23 -32.96
N LEU A 247 -3.37 2.70 -32.92
CA LEU A 247 -4.32 2.74 -34.04
C LEU A 247 -4.94 4.12 -34.26
N LYS A 248 -5.00 4.98 -33.23
CA LYS A 248 -5.43 6.38 -33.37
C LYS A 248 -4.42 7.24 -34.15
N ILE A 249 -3.17 6.79 -34.32
CA ILE A 249 -2.16 7.46 -35.15
C ILE A 249 -2.39 7.21 -36.67
N HIS A 250 -3.15 6.18 -37.04
CA HIS A 250 -3.59 5.92 -38.42
C HIS A 250 -5.11 5.88 -38.53
N ARG A 251 -5.74 7.04 -38.27
CA ARG A 251 -7.19 7.24 -38.41
C ARG A 251 -7.61 7.17 -39.88
N GLY A 252 -8.29 6.08 -40.23
CA GLY A 252 -9.05 5.99 -41.48
C GLY A 252 -9.88 4.72 -41.59
N ASP A 253 -9.26 3.54 -41.60
CA ASP A 253 -9.96 2.34 -42.08
C ASP A 253 -9.46 1.00 -41.48
N ILE A 254 -8.86 1.04 -40.28
CA ILE A 254 -8.05 -0.08 -39.78
C ILE A 254 -8.81 -1.07 -38.87
N ALA A 255 -9.84 -0.65 -38.13
CA ALA A 255 -10.58 -1.56 -37.25
C ALA A 255 -11.21 -2.74 -38.01
N ALA A 256 -11.74 -2.50 -39.21
CA ALA A 256 -12.28 -3.54 -40.07
C ALA A 256 -11.19 -4.37 -40.78
N GLN A 257 -9.98 -3.85 -40.98
CA GLN A 257 -8.85 -4.62 -41.53
C GLN A 257 -8.24 -5.55 -40.48
N VAL A 258 -8.09 -5.10 -39.23
CA VAL A 258 -7.53 -5.90 -38.13
C VAL A 258 -8.44 -7.07 -37.78
N VAL A 259 -9.76 -6.85 -37.70
CA VAL A 259 -10.73 -7.94 -37.46
C VAL A 259 -10.70 -8.98 -38.60
N ARG A 260 -10.55 -8.54 -39.86
CA ARG A 260 -10.42 -9.43 -41.02
C ARG A 260 -9.11 -10.21 -41.03
N MET A 261 -8.00 -9.59 -40.60
CA MET A 261 -6.69 -10.25 -40.51
C MET A 261 -6.65 -11.29 -39.39
N MET A 262 -7.23 -10.98 -38.23
CA MET A 262 -7.31 -11.90 -37.09
C MET A 262 -8.21 -13.11 -37.37
N ALA A 263 -9.36 -12.89 -38.02
CA ALA A 263 -10.24 -13.99 -38.44
C ALA A 263 -9.56 -14.94 -39.46
N LYS A 264 -8.70 -14.41 -40.34
CA LYS A 264 -7.94 -15.20 -41.30
C LYS A 264 -6.86 -16.06 -40.62
N GLN A 265 -6.09 -15.48 -39.69
CA GLN A 265 -5.07 -16.22 -38.92
C GLN A 265 -5.67 -17.32 -38.03
N MET A 266 -6.86 -17.10 -37.47
CA MET A 266 -7.54 -18.12 -36.67
C MET A 266 -8.03 -19.30 -37.52
N LYS A 267 -8.54 -19.05 -38.73
CA LYS A 267 -8.91 -20.12 -39.68
C LYS A 267 -7.70 -20.93 -40.17
N GLU A 268 -6.57 -20.27 -40.41
CA GLU A 268 -5.32 -20.94 -40.82
C GLU A 268 -4.76 -21.81 -39.69
N LYS A 269 -4.81 -21.36 -38.43
CA LYS A 269 -4.41 -22.15 -37.25
C LYS A 269 -5.34 -23.34 -36.98
N SER A 270 -6.65 -23.17 -37.14
CA SER A 270 -7.61 -24.28 -37.00
C SER A 270 -7.45 -25.33 -38.10
N SER A 271 -7.09 -24.92 -39.32
CA SER A 271 -6.82 -25.84 -40.43
C SER A 271 -5.49 -26.61 -40.30
N GLN A 272 -4.55 -26.10 -39.50
CA GLN A 272 -3.27 -26.77 -39.17
C GLN A 272 -3.40 -27.76 -38.01
N GLN A 273 -4.49 -27.70 -37.23
CA GLN A 273 -4.76 -28.64 -36.12
C GLN A 273 -5.59 -29.87 -36.53
N HIS A 274 -6.07 -29.92 -37.78
CA HIS A 274 -6.85 -31.04 -38.31
C HIS A 274 -6.20 -31.71 -39.54
N LYS A 275 -4.91 -31.48 -39.74
CA LYS A 275 -4.02 -32.30 -40.57
C LYS A 275 -3.05 -33.04 -39.66
#